data_AF-A0A4V2XVV8-F1
#
_entry.id   AF-A0A4V2XVV8-F1
#
_cell.length_a   1.000
_cell.length_b   1.000
_cell.length_c   1.000
_cell.angle_alpha   90.00
_cell.angle_beta   90.00
_cell.angle_gamma   90.00
#
_symmetry.space_group_name_H-M   'P 1'
#
loop_
_entity.id
_entity.type
_entity.pdbx_description
1 polymer ?
#
loop_
_entity_poly.entity_id
_entity_poly.type
_entity_poly.pdbx_seq_one_letter_code
_entity_poly.pdbx_strand_id
1 'polypeptide(L)'
;MESHFHDLTRALRRRWPGHRDAPVVVADPFETLTVQLRLTRIVGEIRRLERDQGRWARAHHLAAATRAYDDLLADAARLAGLPLPDAPPAIRRLMVESALRHDGWEW
;
A
#
# COMPACT_ATOMS: atom_id res chain seq x y z
N MET A 1 -12.27 22.48 -4.56
CA MET A 1 -12.37 21.94 -3.18
C MET A 1 -11.14 21.10 -2.97
N GLU A 2 -10.01 21.77 -2.73
CA GLU A 2 -8.68 21.14 -2.71
C GLU A 2 -8.53 20.33 -1.42
N SER A 3 -8.28 19.03 -1.59
CA SER A 3 -8.41 18.06 -0.51
C SER A 3 -7.21 18.16 0.42
N HIS A 4 -7.44 18.65 1.64
CA HIS A 4 -6.48 18.73 2.77
C HIS A 4 -5.71 17.41 3.00
N PHE A 5 -6.28 16.29 2.55
CA PHE A 5 -5.65 14.97 2.53
C PHE A 5 -4.43 14.91 1.59
N HIS A 6 -4.49 15.54 0.42
CA HIS A 6 -3.40 15.57 -0.55
C HIS A 6 -2.22 16.45 -0.08
N ASP A 7 -2.50 17.46 0.76
CA ASP A 7 -1.47 18.26 1.43
C ASP A 7 -0.82 17.49 2.58
N LEU A 8 -1.60 16.72 3.33
CA LEU A 8 -1.07 15.80 4.34
C LEU A 8 -0.16 14.74 3.70
N THR A 9 -0.55 14.14 2.58
CA THR A 9 0.28 13.14 1.89
C THR A 9 1.56 13.77 1.32
N ARG A 10 1.48 15.01 0.80
CA ARG A 10 2.66 15.77 0.36
C ARG A 10 3.58 16.16 1.52
N ALA A 11 3.02 16.56 2.67
CA ALA A 11 3.78 16.88 3.88
C ALA A 11 4.47 15.64 4.46
N LEU A 12 3.78 14.49 4.46
CA LEU A 12 4.35 13.20 4.86
C LEU A 12 5.49 12.77 3.93
N ARG A 13 5.38 13.00 2.61
CA ARG A 13 6.47 12.77 1.64
C ARG A 13 7.68 13.67 1.89
N ARG A 14 7.49 14.95 2.25
CA ARG A 14 8.63 15.83 2.63
C ARG A 14 9.40 15.33 3.85
N ARG A 15 8.72 14.61 4.74
CA ARG A 15 9.31 14.00 5.93
C ARG A 15 9.97 12.66 5.64
N TRP A 16 9.93 12.19 4.40
CA TRP A 16 10.53 10.93 3.98
C TRP A 16 12.03 11.10 3.71
N PRO A 17 12.92 10.53 4.56
CA PRO A 17 14.36 10.61 4.33
C PRO A 17 14.75 9.74 3.11
N GLY A 18 15.55 10.27 2.19
CA GLY A 18 16.21 9.48 1.14
C GLY A 18 15.57 9.46 -0.25
N HIS A 19 14.42 10.11 -0.48
CA HIS A 19 13.74 10.07 -1.79
C HIS A 19 14.42 10.93 -2.89
N ARG A 20 15.30 11.87 -2.54
CA ARG A 20 15.82 12.85 -3.52
C ARG A 20 17.04 12.41 -4.34
N ASP A 21 17.80 11.42 -3.89
CA ASP A 21 19.13 11.11 -4.47
C ASP A 21 19.31 9.62 -4.86
N ALA A 22 18.27 8.79 -4.80
CA ALA A 22 18.37 7.39 -5.21
C ALA A 22 18.27 7.26 -6.75
N PRO A 23 19.16 6.50 -7.40
CA PRO A 23 19.06 6.25 -8.85
C PRO A 23 17.73 5.57 -9.17
N VAL A 24 17.05 6.04 -10.21
CA VAL A 24 15.78 5.47 -10.71
C VAL A 24 16.09 4.11 -11.33
N VAL A 25 15.97 3.05 -10.52
CA VAL A 25 15.92 1.68 -11.03
C VAL A 25 14.52 1.50 -11.61
N VAL A 26 14.42 1.41 -12.94
CA VAL A 26 13.15 1.10 -13.60
C VAL A 26 12.81 -0.35 -13.26
N ALA A 27 11.84 -0.54 -12.36
CA ALA A 27 11.32 -1.87 -12.02
C ALA A 27 10.74 -2.55 -13.26
N ASP A 28 10.84 -3.89 -13.31
CA ASP A 28 10.25 -4.68 -14.39
C ASP A 28 8.73 -4.43 -14.45
N PRO A 29 8.19 -3.96 -15.60
CA PRO A 29 6.76 -3.70 -15.73
C PRO A 29 5.88 -4.93 -15.44
N PHE A 30 6.35 -6.16 -15.72
CA PHE A 30 5.58 -7.37 -15.44
C PHE A 30 5.57 -7.72 -13.95
N GLU A 31 6.64 -7.42 -13.23
CA GLU A 31 6.70 -7.57 -11.78
C GLU A 31 5.75 -6.57 -11.10
N THR A 32 5.79 -5.31 -11.54
CA THR A 32 4.85 -4.26 -11.10
C THR A 32 3.39 -4.66 -11.32
N LEU A 33 3.05 -5.12 -12.54
CA LEU A 33 1.69 -5.58 -12.85
C LEU A 33 1.29 -6.78 -11.99
N THR A 34 2.20 -7.72 -11.75
CA THR A 34 1.94 -8.88 -10.88
C THR A 34 1.58 -8.46 -9.47
N VAL A 35 2.29 -7.48 -8.90
CA VAL A 35 1.99 -6.94 -7.57
C VAL A 35 0.64 -6.22 -7.56
N GLN A 36 0.35 -5.39 -8.56
CA GLN A 36 -0.96 -4.72 -8.69
C GLN A 36 -2.13 -5.72 -8.74
N LEU A 37 -2.02 -6.79 -9.54
CA LEU A 37 -3.05 -7.84 -9.60
C LEU A 37 -3.26 -8.55 -8.26
N ARG A 38 -2.16 -8.80 -7.52
CA ARG A 38 -2.23 -9.39 -6.16
C ARG A 38 -2.88 -8.43 -5.16
N LEU A 39 -2.58 -7.14 -5.25
CA LEU A 39 -3.20 -6.09 -4.43
C LEU A 39 -4.72 -6.01 -4.70
N THR A 40 -5.15 -5.99 -5.97
CA THR A 40 -6.58 -6.02 -6.32
C THR A 40 -7.28 -7.24 -5.73
N ARG A 41 -6.64 -8.42 -5.85
CA ARG A 41 -7.20 -9.67 -5.32
C ARG A 41 -7.37 -9.63 -3.80
N ILE A 42 -6.36 -9.19 -3.05
CA ILE A 42 -6.42 -9.18 -1.58
C ILE A 42 -7.40 -8.12 -1.07
N VAL A 43 -7.53 -6.96 -1.74
CA VAL A 43 -8.57 -5.96 -1.42
C VAL A 43 -9.97 -6.56 -1.62
N GLY A 44 -10.17 -7.34 -2.69
CA GLY A 44 -11.41 -8.09 -2.93
C GLY A 44 -11.70 -9.10 -1.82
N GLU A 45 -10.69 -9.82 -1.35
CA GLU A 45 -10.78 -10.77 -0.23
C GLU A 45 -11.19 -10.08 1.08
N ILE A 46 -10.51 -8.99 1.45
CA ILE A 46 -10.81 -8.20 2.64
C ILE A 46 -12.26 -7.72 2.61
N ARG A 47 -12.70 -7.12 1.49
CA ARG A 47 -14.09 -6.66 1.31
C ARG A 47 -15.10 -7.81 1.41
N ARG A 48 -14.76 -9.02 0.94
CA ARG A 48 -15.62 -10.19 1.08
C ARG A 48 -15.74 -10.62 2.55
N LEU A 49 -14.62 -10.69 3.26
CA LEU A 49 -14.58 -11.03 4.68
C LEU A 49 -15.27 -9.98 5.56
N GLU A 50 -15.25 -8.71 5.17
CA GLU A 50 -15.96 -7.64 5.86
C GLU A 50 -17.49 -7.76 5.73
N ARG A 51 -18.00 -8.27 4.61
CA ARG A 51 -19.44 -8.43 4.36
C ARG A 51 -20.01 -9.72 4.94
N ASP A 52 -19.22 -10.79 4.97
CA ASP A 52 -19.65 -12.13 5.41
C ASP A 52 -19.57 -12.26 6.95
N GLN A 53 -20.60 -11.78 7.65
CA GLN A 53 -20.64 -11.78 9.11
C GLN A 53 -20.82 -13.17 9.74
N GLY A 54 -21.30 -14.16 8.98
CA GLY A 54 -21.58 -15.51 9.47
C GLY A 54 -20.37 -16.46 9.41
N ARG A 55 -19.25 -16.02 8.84
CA ARG A 55 -18.06 -16.85 8.65
C ARG A 55 -17.38 -17.17 9.97
N TRP A 56 -17.15 -18.47 10.20
CA TRP A 56 -16.32 -18.92 11.31
C TRP A 56 -14.89 -18.35 11.22
N ALA A 57 -14.31 -17.98 12.37
CA ALA A 57 -12.98 -17.37 12.48
C ALA A 57 -12.73 -16.16 11.56
N ARG A 58 -13.79 -15.40 11.22
CA ARG A 58 -13.71 -14.19 10.39
C ARG A 58 -12.61 -13.21 10.85
N ALA A 59 -12.50 -12.95 12.15
CA ALA A 59 -11.49 -12.04 12.68
C ALA A 59 -10.06 -12.51 12.37
N HIS A 60 -9.80 -13.82 12.47
CA HIS A 60 -8.52 -14.41 12.12
C HIS A 60 -8.23 -14.30 10.62
N HIS A 61 -9.21 -14.62 9.77
CA HIS A 61 -9.07 -14.47 8.31
C HIS A 61 -8.84 -13.02 7.91
N LEU A 62 -9.55 -12.07 8.53
CA LEU A 62 -9.37 -10.64 8.27
C LEU A 62 -7.98 -10.18 8.69
N ALA A 63 -7.48 -10.62 9.84
CA ALA A 63 -6.12 -10.32 10.29
C ALA A 63 -5.07 -10.87 9.32
N ALA A 64 -5.22 -12.11 8.86
CA ALA A 64 -4.32 -12.73 7.90
C ALA A 64 -4.33 -11.99 6.55
N ALA A 65 -5.52 -11.67 6.02
CA ALA A 65 -5.67 -10.94 4.77
C ALA A 65 -5.09 -9.51 4.86
N THR A 66 -5.31 -8.83 6.00
CA THR A 66 -4.74 -7.51 6.29
C THR A 66 -3.22 -7.55 6.31
N ARG A 67 -2.62 -8.58 6.89
CA ARG A 67 -1.15 -8.75 6.91
C ARG A 67 -0.60 -9.00 5.51
N ALA A 68 -1.24 -9.87 4.72
CA ALA A 68 -0.86 -10.11 3.34
C ALA A 68 -0.96 -8.84 2.48
N TYR A 69 -1.95 -7.99 2.75
CA TYR A 69 -2.06 -6.69 2.10
C TYR A 69 -0.91 -5.75 2.49
N ASP A 70 -0.54 -5.67 3.77
CA ASP A 70 0.61 -4.88 4.23
C ASP A 70 1.94 -5.36 3.61
N ASP A 71 2.13 -6.68 3.47
CA ASP A 71 3.31 -7.25 2.81
C ASP A 71 3.36 -6.89 1.31
N LEU A 72 2.22 -6.94 0.61
CA LEU A 72 2.12 -6.51 -0.80
C LEU A 72 2.36 -5.01 -0.99
N LEU A 73 1.93 -4.17 -0.04
CA LEU A 73 2.25 -2.74 -0.06
C LEU A 73 3.76 -2.50 0.12
N ALA A 74 4.44 -3.32 0.90
CA ALA A 74 5.89 -3.26 1.02
C ALA A 74 6.61 -3.68 -0.26
N ASP A 75 6.11 -4.70 -0.96
CA ASP A 75 6.60 -5.08 -2.29
C ASP A 75 6.41 -3.96 -3.31
N ALA A 76 5.22 -3.35 -3.35
CA ALA A 76 4.93 -2.23 -4.23
C ALA A 76 5.82 -1.01 -3.92
N ALA A 77 6.01 -0.68 -2.64
CA ALA A 77 6.91 0.40 -2.23
C ALA A 77 8.35 0.14 -2.72
N ARG A 78 8.85 -1.09 -2.57
CA ARG A 78 10.17 -1.49 -3.08
C ARG A 78 10.28 -1.28 -4.59
N LEU A 79 9.28 -1.72 -5.36
CA LEU A 79 9.25 -1.56 -6.82
C LEU A 79 9.16 -0.08 -7.25
N ALA A 80 8.47 0.74 -6.46
CA ALA A 80 8.39 2.18 -6.68
C ALA A 80 9.62 2.96 -6.20
N GLY A 81 10.61 2.30 -5.58
CA GLY A 81 11.74 2.98 -4.94
C GLY A 81 11.33 3.85 -3.75
N LEU A 82 10.15 3.60 -3.19
CA LEU A 82 9.66 4.27 -1.99
C LEU A 82 10.26 3.55 -0.78
N PRO A 83 10.84 4.27 0.19
CA PRO A 83 11.29 3.60 1.40
C PRO A 83 10.08 3.11 2.20
N LEU A 84 10.31 2.34 3.27
CA LEU A 84 9.26 1.91 4.20
C LEU A 84 9.39 2.72 5.49
N PRO A 85 8.33 3.42 5.93
CA PRO A 85 8.42 4.27 7.11
C PRO A 85 8.42 3.41 8.37
N ASP A 86 9.24 3.78 9.35
CA ASP A 86 9.16 3.20 10.69
C ASP A 86 7.97 3.82 11.44
N ALA A 87 6.80 3.23 11.25
CA ALA A 87 5.53 3.70 11.78
C ALA A 87 4.64 2.50 12.14
N PRO A 88 3.64 2.67 13.03
CA PRO A 88 2.65 1.64 13.31
C PRO A 88 1.97 1.13 12.03
N PRO A 89 1.61 -0.17 11.92
CA PRO A 89 1.16 -0.78 10.67
C PRO A 89 0.04 -0.02 9.94
N ALA A 90 -0.98 0.44 10.66
CA ALA A 90 -2.09 1.19 10.06
C ALA A 90 -1.64 2.54 9.46
N ILE A 91 -0.72 3.25 10.12
CA ILE A 91 -0.17 4.52 9.65
C ILE A 91 0.77 4.29 8.47
N ARG A 92 1.62 3.26 8.56
CA ARG A 92 2.50 2.83 7.46
C ARG A 92 1.68 2.53 6.21
N ARG A 93 0.63 1.71 6.33
CA ARG A 93 -0.29 1.38 5.24
C ARG A 93 -0.84 2.65 4.59
N LEU A 94 -1.44 3.54 5.38
CA LEU A 94 -1.99 4.80 4.86
C LEU A 94 -0.95 5.63 4.09
N MET A 95 0.26 5.76 4.64
CA MET A 95 1.35 6.52 4.02
C MET A 95 1.80 5.89 2.70
N VAL A 96 2.01 4.57 2.68
CA VAL A 96 2.48 3.83 1.50
C VAL A 96 1.41 3.82 0.42
N GLU A 97 0.15 3.54 0.75
CA GLU A 97 -0.96 3.59 -0.20
C GLU A 97 -1.05 4.95 -0.88
N SER A 98 -1.00 6.02 -0.08
CA SER A 98 -1.10 7.39 -0.59
C SER A 98 0.07 7.74 -1.50
N ALA A 99 1.28 7.30 -1.16
CA ALA A 99 2.45 7.53 -1.98
C ALA A 99 2.39 6.78 -3.32
N LEU A 100 2.02 5.50 -3.28
CA LEU A 100 1.85 4.66 -4.47
C LEU A 100 0.77 5.22 -5.41
N ARG A 101 -0.40 5.60 -4.88
CA ARG A 101 -1.49 6.22 -5.65
C ARG A 101 -1.05 7.51 -6.34
N HIS A 102 -0.28 8.35 -5.64
CA HIS A 102 0.26 9.57 -6.23
C HIS A 102 1.26 9.28 -7.36
N ASP A 103 2.03 8.19 -7.23
CA ASP A 103 3.00 7.77 -8.25
C ASP A 103 2.34 6.92 -9.37
N GLY A 104 1.00 6.90 -9.44
CA GLY A 104 0.23 6.29 -10.53
C GLY A 104 -0.04 4.79 -10.37
N TRP A 105 0.22 4.21 -9.20
CA TRP A 105 -0.17 2.84 -8.92
C TRP A 105 -1.67 2.74 -8.69
N GLU A 106 -2.29 1.76 -9.35
CA GLU A 106 -3.71 1.46 -9.21
C GLU A 106 -3.91 -0.03 -8.93
N TRP A 107 -4.87 -0.33 -8.06
CA TRP A 107 -5.34 -1.69 -7.75
C TRP A 107 -6.73 -1.68 -7.12
#